data_AF-A0A8S2R352-F1
#
_entry.id   AF-A0A8S2R352-F1
#
_cell.length_a   1.000
_cell.length_b   1.000
_cell.length_c   1.000
_cell.angle_alpha   90.00
_cell.angle_beta   90.00
_cell.angle_gamma   90.00
#
_symmetry.space_group_name_H-M   'P 1'
#
loop_
_entity.id
_entity.type
_entity.pdbx_description
1 polymer ?
#
loop_
_entity_poly.entity_id
_entity_poly.type
_entity_poly.pdbx_seq_one_letter_code
_entity_poly.pdbx_strand_id
1 'polypeptide(L)'
;MDYRTMPHEQRMKVSDESPPDNRRDLQTYYVRNIDHWLVNFKHCTDHLVALKQSFNTLNITKSIYNLCIKLLKYFPILTSNLIQLLKVFIEYLILQTPIEETNHINTKLQMYLTKIFATLFTHQNFLEQIVENSIKDNRRTLVDIMSFLIQHYNHEYVQIDCEKHFQLFLTIYNGKLSLDDQHILNAMYTYEKYGYTMYDKYKPFIWGEQALKFYTLNRQKKTLWHTPNLATILALLEDNVMLNSILYYPVVRRLRTLEPVVYEHGDIIYDPTFLIPVFYHSLAPECIVQCQQFVEKRCLSYCLMALSTRCALLRAVVYNCLWRFEQHLISQRFYCKDQISTMLLLLKNGVRKSNLKLAPIVSLFLSKLVDLFTKPESKFYRRISRYLLKQSYIDLVHVPLFAELFHSLTMEHKQERSWILNLLKYGIKDPIDYRLCTKSYVFKTLMTFYNCSLSDNATKLEIIEIFHSTSKISESLMSLMYDYGLLLWLQTIIKDCTISKHLAQITLTMLADCLHQLHISSSKVSLTD
;
A
#
# COMPACT_ATOMS: atom_id res chain seq x y z
N MET A 1 -20.97 26.65 22.95
CA MET A 1 -19.52 26.54 23.21
C MET A 1 -19.08 25.15 22.81
N ASP A 2 -17.96 25.04 22.10
CA ASP A 2 -17.44 23.77 21.61
C ASP A 2 -16.97 22.91 22.80
N TYR A 3 -17.46 21.67 22.93
CA TYR A 3 -17.12 20.77 24.06
C TYR A 3 -15.61 20.48 24.12
N ARG A 4 -14.94 20.59 22.97
CA ARG A 4 -13.48 20.39 22.80
C ARG A 4 -12.63 21.52 23.40
N THR A 5 -13.18 22.71 23.60
CA THR A 5 -12.45 23.89 24.13
C THR A 5 -12.61 24.09 25.63
N MET A 6 -13.38 23.24 26.33
CA MET A 6 -13.60 23.37 27.77
C MET A 6 -12.49 22.72 28.63
N PRO A 7 -12.11 23.35 29.76
CA PRO A 7 -11.16 22.81 30.75
C PRO A 7 -11.59 21.44 31.31
N HIS A 8 -10.62 20.60 31.66
CA HIS A 8 -10.82 19.22 32.13
C HIS A 8 -11.75 19.11 33.36
N GLU A 9 -11.73 20.08 34.26
CA GLU A 9 -12.61 20.14 35.44
C GLU A 9 -14.07 20.46 35.10
N GLN A 10 -14.34 21.22 34.03
CA GLN A 10 -15.69 21.48 33.56
C GLN A 10 -16.29 20.29 32.80
N ARG A 11 -15.44 19.44 32.21
CA ARG A 11 -15.89 18.17 31.59
C ARG A 11 -16.37 17.16 32.62
N MET A 12 -15.77 17.12 33.81
CA MET A 12 -16.22 16.24 34.90
C MET A 12 -17.61 16.60 35.43
N LYS A 13 -18.05 17.86 35.34
CA LYS A 13 -19.40 18.25 35.79
C LYS A 13 -20.53 17.81 34.86
N VAL A 14 -20.22 17.40 33.63
CA VAL A 14 -21.24 16.97 32.65
C VAL A 14 -21.72 15.53 32.92
N SER A 15 -21.01 14.76 33.75
CA SER A 15 -21.41 13.38 34.11
C SER A 15 -22.61 13.29 35.05
N ASP A 16 -23.00 14.39 35.70
CA ASP A 16 -24.05 14.41 36.73
C ASP A 16 -25.41 14.90 36.21
N GLU A 17 -25.53 15.21 34.92
CA GLU A 17 -26.82 15.59 34.33
C GLU A 17 -27.72 14.35 34.21
N SER A 18 -28.93 14.40 34.79
CA SER A 18 -29.93 13.35 34.64
C SER A 18 -30.42 13.24 33.18
N PRO A 19 -30.70 12.02 32.66
CA PRO A 19 -31.16 11.85 31.28
C PRO A 19 -32.49 12.60 31.06
N PRO A 20 -32.65 13.34 29.95
CA PRO A 20 -33.87 14.11 29.68
C PRO A 20 -35.05 13.17 29.37
N ASP A 21 -36.31 13.62 29.56
CA ASP A 21 -37.49 12.76 29.34
C ASP A 21 -37.87 12.58 27.85
N ASN A 22 -37.35 13.43 26.97
CA ASN A 22 -37.75 13.46 25.57
C ASN A 22 -36.84 12.58 24.68
N ARG A 23 -37.43 11.77 23.79
CA ARG A 23 -36.72 10.71 23.03
C ARG A 23 -35.54 11.21 22.17
N ARG A 24 -35.66 12.41 21.56
CA ARG A 24 -34.58 13.00 20.75
C ARG A 24 -33.45 13.55 21.62
N ASP A 25 -33.80 14.11 22.77
CA ASP A 25 -32.84 14.67 23.71
C ASP A 25 -32.08 13.54 24.44
N LEU A 26 -32.75 12.41 24.69
CA LEU A 26 -32.13 11.16 25.19
C LEU A 26 -31.07 10.62 24.23
N GLN A 27 -31.38 10.50 22.94
CA GLN A 27 -30.41 10.03 21.94
C GLN A 27 -29.18 10.93 21.92
N THR A 28 -29.37 12.25 21.97
CA THR A 28 -28.27 13.22 21.98
C THR A 28 -27.46 13.15 23.28
N TYR A 29 -28.13 12.98 24.42
CA TYR A 29 -27.51 12.79 25.73
C TYR A 29 -26.65 11.53 25.80
N TYR A 30 -27.18 10.37 25.37
CA TYR A 30 -26.43 9.12 25.38
C TYR A 30 -25.26 9.14 24.39
N VAL A 31 -25.41 9.76 23.22
CA VAL A 31 -24.30 9.93 22.25
C VAL A 31 -23.19 10.81 22.81
N ARG A 32 -23.53 11.88 23.55
CA ARG A 32 -22.54 12.78 24.19
C ARG A 32 -21.77 12.14 25.34
N ASN A 33 -22.43 11.31 26.14
CA ASN A 33 -21.83 10.72 27.34
C ASN A 33 -21.15 9.36 27.10
N ILE A 34 -21.36 8.76 25.92
CA ILE A 34 -20.78 7.49 25.52
C ILE A 34 -19.24 7.49 25.53
N ASP A 35 -18.60 8.62 25.21
CA ASP A 35 -17.14 8.80 25.27
C ASP A 35 -16.59 8.53 26.66
N HIS A 36 -17.21 9.12 27.68
CA HIS A 36 -16.81 8.97 29.08
C HIS A 36 -17.06 7.55 29.60
N TRP A 37 -18.18 6.94 29.21
CA TRP A 37 -18.50 5.57 29.62
C TRP A 37 -17.59 4.53 28.97
N LEU A 38 -17.16 4.72 27.71
CA LEU A 38 -16.31 3.76 26.99
C LEU A 38 -14.87 3.68 27.51
N VAL A 39 -14.31 4.80 27.96
CA VAL A 39 -12.99 4.81 28.62
C VAL A 39 -13.03 3.96 29.89
N ASN A 40 -14.12 4.04 30.66
CA ASN A 40 -14.33 3.18 31.83
C ASN A 40 -14.65 1.73 31.44
N PHE A 41 -15.32 1.50 30.29
CA PHE A 41 -15.69 0.17 29.82
C PHE A 41 -14.50 -0.66 29.30
N LYS A 42 -13.48 -0.01 28.73
CA LYS A 42 -12.24 -0.69 28.30
C LYS A 42 -11.46 -1.29 29.48
N HIS A 43 -11.48 -0.62 30.64
CA HIS A 43 -11.01 -1.21 31.90
C HIS A 43 -11.89 -2.38 32.35
N CYS A 44 -13.21 -2.31 32.14
CA CYS A 44 -14.11 -3.43 32.45
C CYS A 44 -13.88 -4.66 31.56
N THR A 45 -13.47 -4.52 30.30
CA THR A 45 -13.22 -5.66 29.42
C THR A 45 -11.97 -6.45 29.84
N ASP A 46 -10.91 -5.76 30.26
CA ASP A 46 -9.72 -6.40 30.82
C ASP A 46 -10.04 -7.13 32.13
N HIS A 47 -10.93 -6.55 32.94
CA HIS A 47 -11.46 -7.19 34.16
C HIS A 47 -12.42 -8.37 33.89
N LEU A 48 -13.26 -8.30 32.84
CA LEU A 48 -14.18 -9.37 32.46
C LEU A 48 -13.44 -10.59 31.90
N VAL A 49 -12.33 -10.37 31.17
CA VAL A 49 -11.41 -11.44 30.74
C VAL A 49 -10.73 -12.10 31.95
N ALA A 50 -10.40 -11.34 32.99
CA ALA A 50 -9.89 -11.88 34.26
C ALA A 50 -10.95 -12.65 35.08
N LEU A 51 -12.23 -12.29 34.94
CA LEU A 51 -13.38 -12.92 35.64
C LEU A 51 -13.91 -14.21 34.98
N LYS A 52 -13.14 -14.81 34.06
CA LYS A 52 -13.47 -16.03 33.30
C LYS A 52 -13.93 -17.24 34.15
N GLN A 53 -13.75 -17.20 35.47
CA GLN A 53 -13.96 -18.33 36.37
C GLN A 53 -15.29 -18.35 37.14
N SER A 54 -16.15 -17.32 37.11
CA SER A 54 -17.24 -17.22 38.12
C SER A 54 -18.68 -17.03 37.65
N PHE A 55 -18.99 -16.94 36.34
CA PHE A 55 -20.36 -16.65 35.90
C PHE A 55 -20.93 -17.67 34.89
N ASN A 56 -22.26 -17.85 34.95
CA ASN A 56 -23.04 -18.66 34.03
C ASN A 56 -23.00 -18.05 32.61
N THR A 57 -22.04 -18.50 31.79
CA THR A 57 -21.60 -17.92 30.51
C THR A 57 -22.73 -17.74 29.48
N LEU A 58 -23.76 -18.60 29.53
CA LEU A 58 -24.90 -18.60 28.60
C LEU A 58 -25.84 -17.38 28.75
N ASN A 59 -25.99 -16.83 29.96
CA ASN A 59 -26.83 -15.64 30.16
C ASN A 59 -26.13 -14.35 29.72
N ILE A 60 -24.80 -14.30 29.89
CA ILE A 60 -23.99 -13.14 29.50
C ILE A 60 -23.92 -13.03 27.97
N THR A 61 -23.70 -14.13 27.27
CA THR A 61 -23.67 -14.17 25.78
C THR A 61 -24.98 -13.68 25.16
N LYS A 62 -26.13 -14.17 25.64
CA LYS A 62 -27.45 -13.68 25.18
C LYS A 62 -27.66 -12.19 25.48
N SER A 63 -27.19 -11.72 26.62
CA SER A 63 -27.31 -10.31 27.02
C SER A 63 -26.48 -9.40 26.12
N ILE A 64 -25.24 -9.78 25.83
CA ILE A 64 -24.35 -9.02 24.94
C ILE A 64 -24.88 -9.04 23.50
N TYR A 65 -25.34 -10.19 23.00
CA TYR A 65 -26.02 -10.27 21.70
C TYR A 65 -27.21 -9.30 21.63
N ASN A 66 -28.09 -9.30 22.64
CA ASN A 66 -29.22 -8.38 22.70
C ASN A 66 -28.76 -6.92 22.72
N LEU A 67 -27.64 -6.62 23.40
CA LEU A 67 -27.05 -5.29 23.43
C LEU A 67 -26.56 -4.86 22.05
N CYS A 68 -25.83 -5.73 21.32
CA CYS A 68 -25.43 -5.47 19.93
C CYS A 68 -26.64 -5.17 19.03
N ILE A 69 -27.69 -5.99 19.09
CA ILE A 69 -28.90 -5.78 18.28
C ILE A 69 -29.62 -4.49 18.67
N LYS A 70 -29.68 -4.16 19.96
CA LYS A 70 -30.26 -2.89 20.42
C LYS A 70 -29.45 -1.72 19.91
N LEU A 71 -28.12 -1.74 20.02
CA LEU A 71 -27.26 -0.67 19.51
C LEU A 71 -27.50 -0.44 18.01
N LEU A 72 -27.53 -1.50 17.21
CA LEU A 72 -27.79 -1.42 15.77
C LEU A 72 -29.21 -0.96 15.42
N LYS A 73 -30.20 -1.15 16.28
CA LYS A 73 -31.59 -0.76 16.00
C LYS A 73 -31.96 0.64 16.52
N TYR A 74 -31.40 1.05 17.66
CA TYR A 74 -31.78 2.29 18.35
C TYR A 74 -30.99 3.50 17.87
N PHE A 75 -29.76 3.30 17.39
CA PHE A 75 -28.92 4.39 16.88
C PHE A 75 -28.95 4.38 15.36
N PRO A 76 -29.54 5.39 14.71
CA PRO A 76 -29.57 5.46 13.24
C PRO A 76 -28.20 5.80 12.64
N ILE A 77 -27.28 6.35 13.42
CA ILE A 77 -25.91 6.71 13.02
C ILE A 77 -24.94 6.01 13.97
N LEU A 78 -24.04 5.20 13.43
CA LEU A 78 -22.98 4.54 14.21
C LEU A 78 -21.81 5.52 14.36
N THR A 79 -21.63 6.09 15.55
CA THR A 79 -20.45 6.91 15.89
C THR A 79 -19.22 6.02 16.05
N SER A 80 -18.01 6.59 15.96
CA SER A 80 -16.73 5.83 16.10
C SER A 80 -16.73 4.93 17.34
N ASN A 81 -17.17 5.51 18.44
CA ASN A 81 -17.36 4.87 19.74
C ASN A 81 -18.32 3.68 19.74
N LEU A 82 -19.48 3.83 19.10
CA LEU A 82 -20.45 2.75 18.97
C LEU A 82 -19.88 1.61 18.12
N ILE A 83 -19.12 1.92 17.08
CA ILE A 83 -18.46 0.92 16.23
C ILE A 83 -17.37 0.18 17.01
N GLN A 84 -16.55 0.89 17.78
CA GLN A 84 -15.54 0.28 18.65
C GLN A 84 -16.18 -0.61 19.73
N LEU A 85 -17.26 -0.15 20.35
CA LEU A 85 -18.00 -0.95 21.33
C LEU A 85 -18.58 -2.21 20.69
N LEU A 86 -19.15 -2.10 19.49
CA LEU A 86 -19.68 -3.22 18.74
C LEU A 86 -18.57 -4.24 18.41
N LYS A 87 -17.38 -3.77 18.01
CA LYS A 87 -16.20 -4.62 17.81
C LYS A 87 -15.84 -5.40 19.08
N VAL A 88 -15.71 -4.72 20.20
CA VAL A 88 -15.39 -5.33 21.51
C VAL A 88 -16.43 -6.36 21.93
N PHE A 89 -17.72 -6.07 21.75
CA PHE A 89 -18.78 -7.04 22.07
C PHE A 89 -18.76 -8.26 21.16
N ILE A 90 -18.49 -8.08 19.87
CA ILE A 90 -18.36 -9.20 18.94
C ILE A 90 -17.13 -10.06 19.28
N GLU A 91 -15.99 -9.44 19.58
CA GLU A 91 -14.78 -10.12 20.05
C GLU A 91 -15.06 -10.91 21.33
N TYR A 92 -15.77 -10.32 22.30
CA TYR A 92 -16.16 -11.02 23.52
C TYR A 92 -17.07 -12.23 23.21
N LEU A 93 -18.11 -12.06 22.38
CA LEU A 93 -19.01 -13.15 22.01
C LEU A 93 -18.27 -14.35 21.42
N ILE A 94 -17.21 -14.08 20.64
CA ILE A 94 -16.38 -15.10 20.01
C ILE A 94 -15.40 -15.72 21.00
N LEU A 95 -14.77 -14.94 21.89
CA LEU A 95 -13.85 -15.43 22.94
C LEU A 95 -14.54 -16.36 23.96
N GLN A 96 -15.87 -16.31 24.07
CA GLN A 96 -16.66 -17.23 24.91
C GLN A 96 -16.85 -18.62 24.29
N THR A 97 -16.24 -18.92 23.13
CA THR A 97 -16.24 -20.28 22.55
C THR A 97 -15.20 -21.17 23.25
N PRO A 98 -15.60 -22.26 23.93
CA PRO A 98 -14.64 -23.30 24.29
C PRO A 98 -14.14 -23.98 23.00
N ILE A 99 -12.83 -24.18 22.92
CA ILE A 99 -12.11 -24.75 21.76
C ILE A 99 -12.48 -26.23 21.53
N GLU A 100 -13.09 -26.88 22.53
CA GLU A 100 -13.44 -28.29 22.50
C GLU A 100 -14.90 -28.48 22.94
N GLU A 101 -15.69 -29.08 22.05
CA GLU A 101 -16.95 -29.79 22.30
C GLU A 101 -18.15 -29.01 22.86
N THR A 102 -19.09 -28.64 21.97
CA THR A 102 -20.56 -28.84 22.12
C THR A 102 -21.29 -28.29 20.89
N ASN A 103 -21.78 -29.19 20.03
CA ASN A 103 -22.47 -28.86 18.78
C ASN A 103 -23.65 -27.88 18.96
N HIS A 104 -24.34 -27.87 20.10
CA HIS A 104 -25.47 -26.97 20.34
C HIS A 104 -25.10 -25.54 20.75
N ILE A 105 -24.03 -25.32 21.52
CA ILE A 105 -23.60 -23.96 21.90
C ILE A 105 -23.04 -23.23 20.68
N ASN A 106 -22.33 -23.96 19.83
CA ASN A 106 -21.85 -23.45 18.55
C ASN A 106 -23.03 -23.00 17.66
N THR A 107 -24.08 -23.81 17.48
CA THR A 107 -25.23 -23.40 16.64
C THR A 107 -25.95 -22.12 17.11
N LYS A 108 -26.15 -21.91 18.41
CA LYS A 108 -26.81 -20.69 18.94
C LYS A 108 -25.94 -19.44 18.79
N LEU A 109 -24.64 -19.54 19.07
CA LEU A 109 -23.70 -18.44 18.87
C LEU A 109 -23.60 -18.08 17.38
N GLN A 110 -23.53 -19.09 16.51
CA GLN A 110 -23.54 -18.90 15.06
C GLN A 110 -24.80 -18.12 14.64
N MET A 111 -26.00 -18.53 15.10
CA MET A 111 -27.24 -17.77 14.86
C MET A 111 -27.17 -16.31 15.35
N TYR A 112 -26.58 -16.05 16.52
CA TYR A 112 -26.41 -14.70 17.04
C TYR A 112 -25.50 -13.86 16.17
N LEU A 113 -24.34 -14.39 15.80
CA LEU A 113 -23.41 -13.72 14.90
C LEU A 113 -24.09 -13.46 13.55
N THR A 114 -24.80 -14.44 12.96
CA THR A 114 -25.47 -14.26 11.66
C THR A 114 -26.49 -13.14 11.72
N LYS A 115 -27.28 -13.09 12.80
CA LYS A 115 -28.26 -12.03 13.02
C LYS A 115 -27.59 -10.67 13.17
N ILE A 116 -26.51 -10.57 13.97
CA ILE A 116 -25.76 -9.32 14.15
C ILE A 116 -25.29 -8.79 12.80
N PHE A 117 -24.67 -9.64 11.97
CA PHE A 117 -24.14 -9.24 10.67
C PHE A 117 -25.22 -8.86 9.66
N ALA A 118 -26.33 -9.61 9.64
CA ALA A 118 -27.49 -9.23 8.84
C ALA A 118 -28.03 -7.86 9.28
N THR A 119 -28.19 -7.62 10.59
CA THR A 119 -28.62 -6.29 11.09
C THR A 119 -27.63 -5.18 10.77
N LEU A 120 -26.33 -5.45 10.86
CA LEU A 120 -25.28 -4.48 10.53
C LEU A 120 -25.39 -4.05 9.06
N PHE A 121 -25.57 -5.01 8.15
CA PHE A 121 -25.68 -4.72 6.71
C PHE A 121 -27.01 -4.04 6.32
N THR A 122 -28.09 -4.33 7.04
CA THR A 122 -29.41 -3.68 6.83
C THR A 122 -29.58 -2.35 7.57
N HIS A 123 -28.55 -1.90 8.30
CA HIS A 123 -28.62 -0.67 9.09
C HIS A 123 -28.78 0.56 8.17
N GLN A 124 -29.74 1.44 8.50
CA GLN A 124 -30.22 2.52 7.62
C GLN A 124 -29.10 3.34 6.96
N ASN A 125 -28.07 3.70 7.71
CA ASN A 125 -26.98 4.54 7.22
C ASN A 125 -25.64 3.79 7.03
N PHE A 126 -25.64 2.45 7.06
CA PHE A 126 -24.38 1.69 6.99
C PHE A 126 -23.66 1.89 5.66
N LEU A 127 -24.38 1.84 4.54
CA LEU A 127 -23.79 2.06 3.21
C LEU A 127 -23.29 3.49 3.05
N GLU A 128 -24.06 4.48 3.49
CA GLU A 128 -23.66 5.89 3.47
C GLU A 128 -22.40 6.12 4.32
N GLN A 129 -22.35 5.58 5.55
CA GLN A 129 -21.19 5.74 6.43
C GLN A 129 -19.91 5.09 5.89
N ILE A 130 -20.03 3.94 5.21
CA ILE A 130 -18.89 3.25 4.60
C ILE A 130 -18.41 3.97 3.33
N VAL A 131 -19.33 4.53 2.54
CA VAL A 131 -19.02 5.18 1.25
C VAL A 131 -18.56 6.63 1.44
N GLU A 132 -19.30 7.42 2.23
CA GLU A 132 -19.10 8.87 2.40
C GLU A 132 -17.85 9.19 3.25
N ASN A 133 -17.32 8.20 3.99
CA ASN A 133 -16.02 8.23 4.67
C ASN A 133 -15.73 9.52 5.46
N SER A 134 -16.73 10.04 6.19
CA SER A 134 -16.59 11.26 7.00
C SER A 134 -15.53 11.13 8.10
N ILE A 135 -15.27 9.91 8.57
CA ILE A 135 -14.23 9.56 9.55
C ILE A 135 -13.51 8.29 9.07
N LYS A 136 -12.24 8.41 8.66
CA LYS A 136 -11.44 7.29 8.11
C LYS A 136 -11.42 6.05 9.01
N ASP A 137 -11.36 6.25 10.33
CA ASP A 137 -11.30 5.15 11.31
C ASP A 137 -12.61 4.34 11.42
N ASN A 138 -13.76 4.95 11.12
CA ASN A 138 -15.05 4.25 11.17
C ASN A 138 -15.12 3.19 10.08
N ARG A 139 -14.72 3.55 8.85
CA ARG A 139 -14.71 2.63 7.72
C ARG A 139 -13.79 1.43 7.98
N ARG A 140 -12.57 1.68 8.47
CA ARG A 140 -11.61 0.62 8.83
C ARG A 140 -12.22 -0.35 9.83
N THR A 141 -12.77 0.19 10.92
CA THR A 141 -13.32 -0.63 12.00
C THR A 141 -14.52 -1.45 11.53
N LEU A 142 -15.40 -0.90 10.69
CA LEU A 142 -16.53 -1.63 10.11
C LEU A 142 -16.06 -2.77 9.18
N VAL A 143 -15.10 -2.50 8.31
CA VAL A 143 -14.51 -3.53 7.42
C VAL A 143 -13.81 -4.62 8.22
N ASP A 144 -13.12 -4.27 9.31
CA ASP A 144 -12.51 -5.22 10.23
C ASP A 144 -13.56 -6.07 10.94
N ILE A 145 -14.66 -5.48 11.43
CA ILE A 145 -15.78 -6.22 12.01
C ILE A 145 -16.34 -7.22 11.00
N MET A 146 -16.54 -6.81 9.74
CA MET A 146 -17.04 -7.72 8.70
C MET A 146 -16.09 -8.89 8.45
N SER A 147 -14.79 -8.61 8.40
CA SER A 147 -13.74 -9.63 8.19
C SER A 147 -13.65 -10.58 9.38
N PHE A 148 -13.73 -10.04 10.60
CA PHE A 148 -13.67 -10.78 11.84
C PHE A 148 -14.88 -11.71 12.01
N LEU A 149 -16.09 -11.21 11.71
CA LEU A 149 -17.31 -12.04 11.73
C LEU A 149 -17.19 -13.24 10.77
N ILE A 150 -16.63 -13.03 9.57
CA ILE A 150 -16.42 -14.11 8.60
C ILE A 150 -15.38 -15.11 9.03
N GLN A 151 -14.31 -14.70 9.72
CA GLN A 151 -13.33 -15.63 10.26
C GLN A 151 -13.91 -16.62 11.28
N HIS A 152 -15.01 -16.24 11.93
CA HIS A 152 -15.61 -17.00 13.03
C HIS A 152 -16.98 -17.59 12.69
N TYR A 153 -17.44 -17.45 11.44
CA TYR A 153 -18.65 -18.12 10.97
C TYR A 153 -18.43 -19.60 10.68
N ASN A 154 -19.46 -20.41 10.94
CA ASN A 154 -19.55 -21.73 10.35
C ASN A 154 -20.14 -21.61 8.94
N HIS A 155 -19.27 -21.68 7.94
CA HIS A 155 -19.58 -21.50 6.52
C HIS A 155 -20.47 -22.61 5.94
N GLU A 156 -20.59 -23.76 6.60
CA GLU A 156 -21.48 -24.85 6.15
C GLU A 156 -22.97 -24.52 6.38
N TYR A 157 -23.28 -23.70 7.39
CA TYR A 157 -24.67 -23.42 7.80
C TYR A 157 -25.14 -22.00 7.50
N VAL A 158 -24.23 -21.07 7.21
CA VAL A 158 -24.56 -19.65 7.01
C VAL A 158 -24.39 -19.24 5.55
N GLN A 159 -25.51 -19.03 4.86
CA GLN A 159 -25.52 -18.42 3.52
C GLN A 159 -25.43 -16.89 3.66
N ILE A 160 -24.25 -16.36 3.34
CA ILE A 160 -23.98 -14.91 3.30
C ILE A 160 -24.13 -14.42 1.86
N ASP A 161 -24.79 -13.28 1.68
CA ASP A 161 -24.86 -12.57 0.39
C ASP A 161 -23.52 -11.89 0.07
N CYS A 162 -22.51 -12.72 -0.23
CA CYS A 162 -21.16 -12.27 -0.51
C CYS A 162 -21.08 -11.37 -1.74
N GLU A 163 -22.04 -11.49 -2.66
CA GLU A 163 -22.07 -10.72 -3.89
C GLU A 163 -22.24 -9.21 -3.60
N LYS A 164 -23.17 -8.85 -2.71
CA LYS A 164 -23.34 -7.46 -2.29
C LYS A 164 -22.13 -6.92 -1.53
N HIS A 165 -21.49 -7.77 -0.72
CA HIS A 165 -20.33 -7.36 0.09
C HIS A 165 -19.12 -7.07 -0.80
N PHE A 166 -18.82 -7.95 -1.76
CA PHE A 166 -17.74 -7.72 -2.73
C PHE A 166 -18.00 -6.51 -3.63
N GLN A 167 -19.24 -6.30 -4.07
CA GLN A 167 -19.60 -5.08 -4.82
C GLN A 167 -19.37 -3.82 -3.99
N LEU A 168 -19.77 -3.83 -2.71
CA LEU A 168 -19.51 -2.73 -1.79
C LEU A 168 -18.01 -2.47 -1.64
N PHE A 169 -17.22 -3.51 -1.34
CA PHE A 169 -15.77 -3.40 -1.19
C PHE A 169 -15.10 -2.86 -2.46
N LEU A 170 -15.44 -3.38 -3.64
CA LEU A 170 -14.90 -2.88 -4.91
C LEU A 170 -15.28 -1.43 -5.19
N THR A 171 -16.44 -0.99 -4.72
CA THR A 171 -16.91 0.39 -4.88
C THR A 171 -16.11 1.38 -4.03
N ILE A 172 -15.82 1.03 -2.78
CA ILE A 172 -15.08 1.90 -1.86
C ILE A 172 -13.56 1.81 -2.00
N TYR A 173 -13.08 0.80 -2.72
CA TYR A 173 -11.66 0.52 -2.90
C TYR A 173 -11.05 1.38 -4.01
N ASN A 174 -9.96 2.07 -3.72
CA ASN A 174 -9.30 2.96 -4.69
C ASN A 174 -8.10 2.31 -5.40
N GLY A 175 -7.72 1.09 -5.02
CA GLY A 175 -6.53 0.42 -5.55
C GLY A 175 -5.21 0.93 -4.97
N LYS A 176 -5.23 1.84 -3.98
CA LYS A 176 -4.02 2.46 -3.43
C LYS A 176 -3.46 1.63 -2.27
N LEU A 177 -2.24 1.96 -1.84
CA LEU A 177 -1.61 1.37 -0.65
C LEU A 177 -1.98 2.13 0.64
N SER A 178 -3.08 2.90 0.60
CA SER A 178 -3.61 3.59 1.78
C SER A 178 -3.97 2.56 2.86
N LEU A 179 -3.96 2.96 4.13
CA LEU A 179 -4.38 2.07 5.21
C LEU A 179 -5.81 1.55 4.99
N ASP A 180 -6.69 2.43 4.52
CA ASP A 180 -8.10 2.10 4.26
C ASP A 180 -8.22 0.99 3.21
N ASP A 181 -7.52 1.15 2.09
CA ASP A 181 -7.49 0.17 1.02
C ASP A 181 -6.85 -1.15 1.47
N GLN A 182 -5.82 -1.11 2.33
CA GLN A 182 -5.23 -2.33 2.88
C GLN A 182 -6.23 -3.13 3.73
N HIS A 183 -7.04 -2.48 4.57
CA HIS A 183 -8.12 -3.14 5.32
C HIS A 183 -9.16 -3.76 4.38
N ILE A 184 -9.58 -3.01 3.35
CA ILE A 184 -10.57 -3.49 2.36
C ILE A 184 -10.03 -4.69 1.57
N LEU A 185 -8.78 -4.63 1.11
CA LEU A 185 -8.15 -5.73 0.38
C LEU A 185 -7.97 -6.97 1.27
N ASN A 186 -7.58 -6.79 2.53
CA ASN A 186 -7.48 -7.88 3.51
C ASN A 186 -8.86 -8.51 3.79
N ALA A 187 -9.93 -7.70 3.81
CA ALA A 187 -11.29 -8.20 3.92
C ALA A 187 -11.64 -9.09 2.72
N MET A 188 -11.42 -8.61 1.48
CA MET A 188 -11.64 -9.43 0.28
C MET A 188 -10.85 -10.75 0.32
N TYR A 189 -9.58 -10.71 0.72
CA TYR A 189 -8.75 -11.91 0.89
C TYR A 189 -9.31 -12.87 1.95
N THR A 190 -9.83 -12.34 3.06
CA THR A 190 -10.47 -13.12 4.12
C THR A 190 -11.70 -13.86 3.57
N TYR A 191 -12.54 -13.18 2.80
CA TYR A 191 -13.69 -13.82 2.15
C TYR A 191 -13.27 -14.95 1.21
N GLU A 192 -12.25 -14.72 0.37
CA GLU A 192 -11.72 -15.75 -0.54
C GLU A 192 -11.16 -16.95 0.22
N LYS A 193 -10.46 -16.72 1.35
CA LYS A 193 -9.88 -17.77 2.19
C LYS A 193 -10.95 -18.75 2.72
N TYR A 194 -12.15 -18.26 3.02
CA TYR A 194 -13.27 -19.07 3.52
C TYR A 194 -14.22 -19.57 2.42
N GLY A 195 -13.78 -19.58 1.16
CA GLY A 195 -14.51 -20.20 0.05
C GLY A 195 -15.48 -19.28 -0.68
N TYR A 196 -15.57 -18.00 -0.32
CA TYR A 196 -16.38 -17.02 -1.04
C TYR A 196 -15.58 -16.37 -2.17
N THR A 197 -15.14 -17.19 -3.13
CA THR A 197 -14.38 -16.70 -4.28
C THR A 197 -15.30 -16.06 -5.33
N MET A 198 -15.12 -14.77 -5.56
CA MET A 198 -15.82 -14.03 -6.62
C MET A 198 -14.96 -13.85 -7.88
N TYR A 199 -13.80 -14.52 -7.88
CA TYR A 199 -12.79 -14.56 -8.93
C TYR A 199 -13.38 -14.87 -10.32
N ASP A 200 -14.23 -15.89 -10.47
CA ASP A 200 -14.77 -16.28 -11.79
C ASP A 200 -15.82 -15.32 -12.34
N LYS A 201 -16.48 -14.53 -11.48
CA LYS A 201 -17.58 -13.65 -11.87
C LYS A 201 -17.14 -12.22 -12.20
N TYR A 202 -16.07 -11.74 -11.55
CA TYR A 202 -15.71 -10.32 -11.53
C TYR A 202 -14.41 -10.00 -12.28
N LYS A 203 -13.95 -10.92 -13.12
CA LYS A 203 -12.71 -10.72 -13.87
C LYS A 203 -12.89 -10.02 -15.21
N PRO A 204 -11.92 -9.18 -15.57
CA PRO A 204 -11.00 -8.46 -14.67
C PRO A 204 -11.76 -7.47 -13.76
N PHE A 205 -11.22 -7.15 -12.58
CA PHE A 205 -11.94 -6.32 -11.60
C PHE A 205 -12.02 -4.86 -12.06
N ILE A 206 -13.21 -4.26 -12.00
CA ILE A 206 -13.42 -2.81 -11.93
C ILE A 206 -13.55 -2.42 -10.45
N TRP A 207 -12.91 -1.30 -10.08
CA TRP A 207 -12.90 -0.75 -8.72
C TRP A 207 -13.19 0.76 -8.71
N GLY A 208 -13.37 1.31 -7.51
CA GLY A 208 -13.69 2.71 -7.25
C GLY A 208 -15.15 3.06 -7.56
N GLU A 209 -15.46 4.35 -7.64
CA GLU A 209 -16.84 4.84 -7.84
C GLU A 209 -17.49 4.31 -9.13
N GLN A 210 -16.69 4.03 -10.16
CA GLN A 210 -17.17 3.48 -11.42
C GLN A 210 -17.67 2.03 -11.28
N ALA A 211 -17.19 1.29 -10.26
CA ALA A 211 -17.61 -0.07 -9.98
C ALA A 211 -19.11 -0.15 -9.61
N LEU A 212 -19.63 0.84 -8.88
CA LEU A 212 -21.04 0.85 -8.49
C LEU A 212 -21.94 0.84 -9.73
N LYS A 213 -21.68 1.73 -10.68
CA LYS A 213 -22.43 1.84 -11.93
C LYS A 213 -22.29 0.56 -12.74
N PHE A 214 -21.07 0.05 -12.87
CA PHE A 214 -20.79 -1.14 -13.67
C PHE A 214 -21.51 -2.39 -13.12
N TYR A 215 -21.37 -2.68 -11.83
CA TYR A 215 -21.93 -3.90 -11.26
C TYR A 215 -23.44 -3.84 -10.99
N THR A 216 -24.02 -2.65 -10.80
CA THR A 216 -25.48 -2.51 -10.66
C THR A 216 -26.20 -2.66 -12.00
N LEU A 217 -25.69 -2.04 -13.07
CA LEU A 217 -26.27 -2.12 -14.41
C LEU A 217 -26.14 -3.52 -15.02
N ASN A 218 -25.04 -4.22 -14.74
CA ASN A 218 -24.73 -5.51 -15.35
C ASN A 218 -25.42 -6.72 -14.68
N ARG A 219 -26.25 -6.53 -13.66
CA ARG A 219 -27.07 -7.62 -13.06
C ARG A 219 -28.06 -8.24 -14.04
N GLN A 220 -28.43 -7.55 -15.11
CA GLN A 220 -29.59 -7.90 -15.94
C GLN A 220 -29.25 -8.62 -17.26
N LYS A 221 -28.00 -8.67 -17.73
CA LYS A 221 -27.65 -9.32 -19.01
C LYS A 221 -26.29 -10.02 -18.95
N LYS A 222 -26.28 -11.35 -19.11
CA LYS A 222 -25.05 -12.16 -19.26
C LYS A 222 -24.74 -12.33 -20.75
N THR A 223 -24.00 -11.41 -21.34
CA THR A 223 -23.41 -11.61 -22.68
C THR A 223 -21.90 -11.43 -22.62
N LEU A 224 -21.18 -12.12 -23.53
CA LEU A 224 -19.71 -12.12 -23.64
C LEU A 224 -19.10 -10.72 -23.83
N TRP A 225 -19.89 -9.74 -24.31
CA TRP A 225 -19.48 -8.35 -24.52
C TRP A 225 -19.44 -7.51 -23.22
N HIS A 226 -19.74 -8.11 -22.06
CA HIS A 226 -19.79 -7.42 -20.77
C HIS A 226 -18.60 -7.70 -19.85
N THR A 227 -17.62 -8.51 -20.27
CA THR A 227 -16.34 -8.58 -19.56
C THR A 227 -15.60 -7.26 -19.73
N PRO A 228 -15.13 -6.62 -18.66
CA PRO A 228 -14.43 -5.36 -18.78
C PRO A 228 -13.19 -5.54 -19.64
N ASN A 229 -13.07 -4.71 -20.67
CA ASN A 229 -11.92 -4.76 -21.57
C ASN A 229 -10.73 -4.03 -20.93
N LEU A 230 -9.53 -4.27 -21.45
CA LEU A 230 -8.34 -3.61 -20.92
C LEU A 230 -8.48 -2.07 -20.93
N ALA A 231 -9.13 -1.50 -21.96
CA ALA A 231 -9.32 -0.06 -22.06
C ALA A 231 -10.13 0.51 -20.88
N THR A 232 -11.18 -0.18 -20.42
CA THR A 232 -11.96 0.24 -19.23
C THR A 232 -11.11 0.24 -17.96
N ILE A 233 -10.20 -0.72 -17.81
CA ILE A 233 -9.30 -0.79 -16.64
C ILE A 233 -8.27 0.32 -16.72
N LEU A 234 -7.68 0.53 -17.90
CA LEU A 234 -6.70 1.59 -18.13
C LEU A 234 -7.29 2.98 -17.90
N ALA A 235 -8.59 3.16 -18.12
CA ALA A 235 -9.30 4.40 -17.84
C ALA A 235 -9.46 4.69 -16.33
N LEU A 236 -9.39 3.67 -15.47
CA LEU A 236 -9.39 3.84 -14.01
C LEU A 236 -8.03 4.31 -13.45
N LEU A 237 -6.97 4.20 -14.25
CA LEU A 237 -5.61 4.53 -13.81
C LEU A 237 -5.30 6.01 -14.01
N GLU A 238 -4.89 6.64 -12.91
CA GLU A 238 -4.40 8.01 -12.87
C GLU A 238 -2.90 8.05 -13.19
N ASP A 239 -2.51 8.87 -14.17
CA ASP A 239 -1.12 8.90 -14.66
C ASP A 239 -0.13 9.35 -13.58
N ASN A 240 -0.51 10.31 -12.73
CA ASN A 240 0.31 10.81 -11.62
C ASN A 240 0.51 9.74 -10.54
N VAL A 241 -0.55 9.01 -10.20
CA VAL A 241 -0.48 7.92 -9.21
C VAL A 241 0.36 6.77 -9.77
N MET A 242 0.22 6.42 -11.06
CA MET A 242 1.09 5.43 -11.72
C MET A 242 2.56 5.83 -11.68
N LEU A 243 2.89 7.09 -11.99
CA LEU A 243 4.26 7.59 -11.91
C LEU A 243 4.80 7.51 -10.48
N ASN A 244 4.04 7.98 -9.49
CA ASN A 244 4.40 7.89 -8.08
C ASN A 244 4.58 6.43 -7.63
N SER A 245 3.75 5.51 -8.14
CA SER A 245 3.82 4.08 -7.82
C SER A 245 5.11 3.43 -8.33
N ILE A 246 5.69 3.94 -9.41
CA ILE A 246 7.00 3.55 -9.92
C ILE A 246 8.11 4.18 -9.06
N LEU A 247 8.03 5.50 -8.82
CA LEU A 247 9.06 6.25 -8.09
C LEU A 247 9.17 5.87 -6.61
N TYR A 248 8.06 5.54 -5.96
CA TYR A 248 7.96 5.20 -4.53
C TYR A 248 7.55 3.73 -4.30
N TYR A 249 7.92 2.84 -5.24
CA TYR A 249 7.51 1.43 -5.20
C TYR A 249 7.85 0.74 -3.86
N PRO A 250 6.88 0.04 -3.23
CA PRO A 250 7.04 -0.55 -1.90
C PRO A 250 7.72 -1.94 -1.97
N VAL A 251 9.06 -1.95 -2.01
CA VAL A 251 9.88 -3.17 -2.22
C VAL A 251 9.60 -4.31 -1.21
N VAL A 252 9.17 -3.97 0.01
CA VAL A 252 8.92 -4.94 1.10
C VAL A 252 7.49 -5.50 1.08
N ARG A 253 6.58 -4.90 0.32
CA ARG A 253 5.17 -5.32 0.24
C ARG A 253 5.06 -6.78 -0.22
N ARG A 254 4.34 -7.61 0.54
CA ARG A 254 4.11 -9.03 0.25
C ARG A 254 2.70 -9.27 -0.29
N LEU A 255 2.52 -10.22 -1.21
CA LEU A 255 1.22 -10.55 -1.83
C LEU A 255 0.11 -10.88 -0.81
N ARG A 256 0.46 -11.47 0.33
CA ARG A 256 -0.47 -11.88 1.40
C ARG A 256 -0.01 -11.29 2.74
N THR A 257 -0.34 -10.03 3.00
CA THR A 257 -0.15 -9.43 4.33
C THR A 257 -1.41 -9.64 5.15
N LEU A 258 -1.27 -10.20 6.34
CA LEU A 258 -2.40 -10.37 7.26
C LEU A 258 -2.75 -9.05 7.97
N GLU A 259 -1.76 -8.18 8.17
CA GLU A 259 -1.91 -6.93 8.89
C GLU A 259 -1.61 -5.71 8.00
N PRO A 260 -2.45 -4.67 8.05
CA PRO A 260 -2.18 -3.39 7.42
C PRO A 260 -0.93 -2.73 8.01
N VAL A 261 -0.12 -2.11 7.14
CA VAL A 261 1.13 -1.45 7.50
C VAL A 261 1.10 -0.01 6.99
N VAL A 262 1.60 0.93 7.80
CA VAL A 262 1.74 2.33 7.39
C VAL A 262 2.90 2.47 6.41
N TYR A 263 2.63 3.03 5.23
CA TYR A 263 3.66 3.38 4.24
C TYR A 263 3.71 4.90 4.06
N GLU A 264 4.92 5.48 4.05
CA GLU A 264 5.17 6.93 3.91
C GLU A 264 4.42 7.57 2.72
N HIS A 265 4.28 6.82 1.61
CA HIS A 265 3.64 7.28 0.37
C HIS A 265 2.35 6.50 0.04
N GLY A 266 1.76 5.80 1.01
CA GLY A 266 0.66 4.85 0.77
C GLY A 266 -0.56 5.45 0.07
N ASP A 267 -0.90 6.70 0.40
CA ASP A 267 -2.08 7.39 -0.14
C ASP A 267 -1.92 7.87 -1.61
N ILE A 268 -0.70 7.86 -2.15
CA ILE A 268 -0.39 8.38 -3.48
C ILE A 268 0.17 7.33 -4.45
N ILE A 269 0.15 6.05 -4.06
CA ILE A 269 0.63 4.93 -4.88
C ILE A 269 -0.40 3.81 -4.94
N TYR A 270 -0.43 3.08 -6.04
CA TYR A 270 -1.21 1.86 -6.21
C TYR A 270 -0.57 0.69 -5.46
N ASP A 271 -1.40 -0.16 -4.86
CA ASP A 271 -0.95 -1.38 -4.18
C ASP A 271 -0.54 -2.44 -5.23
N PRO A 272 0.74 -2.86 -5.27
CA PRO A 272 1.19 -3.86 -6.24
C PRO A 272 0.54 -5.23 -6.05
N THR A 273 0.05 -5.53 -4.84
CA THR A 273 -0.60 -6.82 -4.55
C THR A 273 -2.00 -6.93 -5.14
N PHE A 274 -2.62 -5.79 -5.46
CA PHE A 274 -3.87 -5.74 -6.20
C PHE A 274 -3.63 -5.50 -7.69
N LEU A 275 -2.83 -4.48 -8.04
CA LEU A 275 -2.70 -4.03 -9.42
C LEU A 275 -1.95 -5.04 -10.32
N ILE A 276 -0.94 -5.74 -9.80
CA ILE A 276 -0.23 -6.76 -10.58
C ILE A 276 -1.14 -7.95 -10.93
N PRO A 277 -1.91 -8.54 -9.99
CA PRO A 277 -2.93 -9.53 -10.35
C PRO A 277 -3.97 -9.02 -11.36
N VAL A 278 -4.42 -7.78 -11.25
CA VAL A 278 -5.30 -7.17 -12.27
C VAL A 278 -4.63 -7.22 -13.64
N PHE A 279 -3.38 -6.75 -13.76
CA PHE A 279 -2.64 -6.82 -15.03
C PHE A 279 -2.43 -8.25 -15.53
N TYR A 280 -2.12 -9.20 -14.64
CA TYR A 280 -1.96 -10.60 -15.00
C TYR A 280 -3.22 -11.15 -15.69
N HIS A 281 -4.40 -10.83 -15.16
CA HIS A 281 -5.67 -11.26 -15.75
C HIS A 281 -6.03 -10.48 -17.01
N SER A 282 -5.80 -9.17 -17.05
CA SER A 282 -6.06 -8.35 -18.23
C SER A 282 -5.17 -8.68 -19.43
N LEU A 283 -4.04 -9.34 -19.19
CA LEU A 283 -3.11 -9.83 -20.21
C LEU A 283 -3.31 -11.32 -20.54
N ALA A 284 -4.38 -11.96 -20.06
CA ALA A 284 -4.63 -13.36 -20.37
C ALA A 284 -4.72 -13.61 -21.90
N PRO A 285 -4.35 -14.79 -22.42
CA PRO A 285 -4.33 -15.07 -23.86
C PRO A 285 -5.67 -14.81 -24.57
N GLU A 286 -6.78 -15.00 -23.86
CA GLU A 286 -8.14 -14.76 -24.33
C GLU A 286 -8.54 -13.27 -24.41
N CYS A 287 -7.75 -12.36 -23.81
CA CYS A 287 -8.06 -10.94 -23.79
C CYS A 287 -7.52 -10.20 -25.02
N ILE A 288 -8.30 -9.24 -25.54
CA ILE A 288 -7.84 -8.32 -26.57
C ILE A 288 -7.09 -7.16 -25.89
N VAL A 289 -5.77 -7.11 -26.10
CA VAL A 289 -4.86 -6.16 -25.45
C VAL A 289 -4.36 -5.14 -26.47
N GLN A 290 -4.59 -3.84 -26.23
CA GLN A 290 -3.91 -2.78 -26.98
C GLN A 290 -2.59 -2.44 -26.26
N CYS A 291 -1.47 -2.98 -26.75
CA CYS A 291 -0.17 -2.86 -26.09
C CYS A 291 0.31 -1.41 -26.00
N GLN A 292 0.03 -0.60 -27.02
CA GLN A 292 0.37 0.83 -27.02
C GLN A 292 -0.26 1.56 -25.82
N GLN A 293 -1.57 1.38 -25.58
CA GLN A 293 -2.27 2.01 -24.45
C GLN A 293 -1.72 1.53 -23.10
N PHE A 294 -1.39 0.23 -22.99
CA PHE A 294 -0.78 -0.34 -21.79
C PHE A 294 0.58 0.29 -21.48
N VAL A 295 1.36 0.60 -22.52
CA VAL A 295 2.66 1.29 -22.41
C VAL A 295 2.47 2.77 -22.05
N GLU A 296 1.58 3.48 -22.76
CA GLU A 296 1.31 4.91 -22.53
C GLU A 296 0.78 5.18 -21.11
N LYS A 297 -0.02 4.25 -20.56
CA LYS A 297 -0.50 4.28 -19.17
C LYS A 297 0.51 3.76 -18.14
N ARG A 298 1.79 3.60 -18.52
CA ARG A 298 2.89 3.16 -17.65
C ARG A 298 2.68 1.80 -16.98
N CYS A 299 1.78 0.96 -17.48
CA CYS A 299 1.51 -0.34 -16.89
C CYS A 299 2.70 -1.29 -17.10
N LEU A 300 3.35 -1.23 -18.27
CA LEU A 300 4.61 -1.95 -18.53
C LEU A 300 5.74 -1.44 -17.60
N SER A 301 5.89 -0.12 -17.48
CA SER A 301 6.88 0.50 -16.59
C SER A 301 6.68 0.05 -15.14
N TYR A 302 5.43 -0.07 -14.68
CA TYR A 302 5.09 -0.58 -13.36
C TYR A 302 5.44 -2.06 -13.18
N CYS A 303 5.14 -2.92 -14.17
CA CYS A 303 5.57 -4.33 -14.16
C CYS A 303 7.10 -4.47 -14.07
N LEU A 304 7.85 -3.68 -14.85
CA LEU A 304 9.32 -3.68 -14.79
C LEU A 304 9.85 -3.23 -13.42
N MET A 305 9.21 -2.22 -12.82
CA MET A 305 9.54 -1.80 -11.46
C MET A 305 9.27 -2.91 -10.45
N ALA A 306 8.16 -3.63 -10.62
CA ALA A 306 7.71 -4.69 -9.73
C ALA A 306 8.62 -5.95 -9.72
N LEU A 307 9.53 -6.12 -10.69
CA LEU A 307 10.58 -7.15 -10.64
C LEU A 307 11.53 -6.98 -9.44
N SER A 308 11.55 -5.78 -8.84
CA SER A 308 12.37 -5.47 -7.67
C SER A 308 11.76 -5.89 -6.33
N THR A 309 10.50 -6.33 -6.29
CA THR A 309 9.84 -6.70 -5.02
C THR A 309 10.57 -7.85 -4.31
N ARG A 310 10.63 -7.81 -2.97
CA ARG A 310 11.21 -8.89 -2.16
C ARG A 310 10.32 -10.14 -2.13
N CYS A 311 9.02 -10.00 -2.37
CA CYS A 311 8.09 -11.13 -2.35
C CYS A 311 8.25 -12.02 -3.59
N ALA A 312 8.74 -13.26 -3.40
CA ALA A 312 8.98 -14.20 -4.50
C ALA A 312 7.72 -14.57 -5.28
N LEU A 313 6.57 -14.70 -4.60
CA LEU A 313 5.29 -14.99 -5.24
C LEU A 313 4.85 -13.83 -6.14
N LEU A 314 4.90 -12.60 -5.62
CA LEU A 314 4.54 -11.41 -6.40
C LEU A 314 5.47 -11.26 -7.62
N ARG A 315 6.80 -11.43 -7.46
CA ARG A 315 7.74 -11.43 -8.59
C ARG A 315 7.39 -12.48 -9.64
N ALA A 316 7.01 -13.68 -9.24
CA ALA A 316 6.62 -14.73 -10.19
C ALA A 316 5.39 -14.30 -11.02
N VAL A 317 4.39 -13.66 -10.40
CA VAL A 317 3.25 -13.10 -11.13
C VAL A 317 3.71 -12.01 -12.10
N VAL A 318 4.61 -11.12 -11.68
CA VAL A 318 5.17 -10.06 -12.54
C VAL A 318 5.89 -10.64 -13.77
N TYR A 319 6.74 -11.66 -13.59
CA TYR A 319 7.40 -12.33 -14.72
C TYR A 319 6.38 -12.93 -15.70
N ASN A 320 5.28 -13.49 -15.20
CA ASN A 320 4.21 -13.97 -16.06
C ASN A 320 3.46 -12.84 -16.76
N CYS A 321 3.25 -11.67 -16.12
CA CYS A 321 2.70 -10.50 -16.79
C CYS A 321 3.57 -10.06 -17.97
N LEU A 322 4.90 -10.01 -17.79
CA LEU A 322 5.83 -9.63 -18.85
C LEU A 322 5.83 -10.66 -19.99
N TRP A 323 5.80 -11.96 -19.67
CA TRP A 323 5.68 -13.01 -20.67
C TRP A 323 4.38 -12.89 -21.48
N ARG A 324 3.24 -12.72 -20.81
CA ARG A 324 1.93 -12.53 -21.47
C ARG A 324 1.90 -11.28 -22.34
N PHE A 325 2.41 -10.16 -21.82
CA PHE A 325 2.51 -8.91 -22.58
C PHE A 325 3.33 -9.08 -23.86
N GLU A 326 4.45 -9.79 -23.79
CA GLU A 326 5.28 -10.06 -24.96
C GLU A 326 4.56 -10.92 -26.00
N GLN A 327 3.75 -11.90 -25.61
CA GLN A 327 2.94 -12.68 -26.57
C GLN A 327 1.99 -11.77 -27.34
N HIS A 328 1.34 -10.81 -26.66
CA HIS A 328 0.50 -9.81 -27.31
C HIS A 328 1.30 -8.87 -28.21
N LEU A 329 2.55 -8.55 -27.86
CA LEU A 329 3.42 -7.62 -28.58
C LEU A 329 3.81 -8.09 -29.99
N ILE A 330 3.90 -9.41 -30.23
CA ILE A 330 4.38 -10.00 -31.49
C ILE A 330 3.57 -9.53 -32.70
N SER A 331 2.24 -9.45 -32.57
CA SER A 331 1.33 -9.12 -33.67
C SER A 331 0.95 -7.63 -33.75
N GLN A 332 1.47 -6.79 -32.85
CA GLN A 332 1.14 -5.36 -32.79
C GLN A 332 2.12 -4.49 -33.57
N ARG A 333 1.63 -3.33 -34.03
CA ARG A 333 2.44 -2.30 -34.69
C ARG A 333 2.18 -0.96 -34.04
N PHE A 334 3.18 -0.41 -33.37
CA PHE A 334 3.18 0.95 -32.83
C PHE A 334 4.63 1.45 -32.66
N TYR A 335 4.79 2.77 -32.52
CA TYR A 335 6.06 3.48 -32.66
C TYR A 335 7.24 2.88 -31.86
N CYS A 336 7.05 2.56 -30.58
CA CYS A 336 8.11 2.10 -29.68
C CYS A 336 8.21 0.58 -29.54
N LYS A 337 7.48 -0.19 -30.35
CA LYS A 337 7.36 -1.65 -30.22
C LYS A 337 8.71 -2.35 -30.34
N ASP A 338 9.58 -1.95 -31.27
CA ASP A 338 10.87 -2.62 -31.49
C ASP A 338 11.88 -2.32 -30.37
N GLN A 339 11.88 -1.09 -29.84
CA GLN A 339 12.71 -0.71 -28.70
C GLN A 339 12.29 -1.48 -27.44
N ILE A 340 10.98 -1.60 -27.21
CA ILE A 340 10.44 -2.40 -26.10
C ILE A 340 10.80 -3.89 -26.28
N SER A 341 10.59 -4.44 -27.48
CA SER A 341 10.92 -5.84 -27.79
C SER A 341 12.41 -6.12 -27.56
N THR A 342 13.28 -5.21 -28.01
CA THR A 342 14.73 -5.30 -27.82
C THR A 342 15.09 -5.24 -26.33
N MET A 343 14.53 -4.29 -25.58
CA MET A 343 14.78 -4.17 -24.14
C MET A 343 14.33 -5.43 -23.38
N LEU A 344 13.16 -5.98 -23.69
CA LEU A 344 12.66 -7.21 -23.07
C LEU A 344 13.55 -8.42 -23.40
N LEU A 345 14.05 -8.52 -24.64
CA LEU A 345 15.02 -9.55 -25.03
C LEU A 345 16.34 -9.42 -24.27
N LEU A 346 16.92 -8.22 -24.20
CA LEU A 346 18.15 -7.97 -23.46
C LEU A 346 17.99 -8.26 -21.97
N LEU A 347 16.82 -7.93 -21.40
CA LEU A 347 16.49 -8.25 -20.01
C LEU A 347 16.43 -9.77 -19.80
N LYS A 348 15.73 -10.50 -20.68
CA LYS A 348 15.69 -11.97 -20.63
C LYS A 348 17.08 -12.58 -20.66
N ASN A 349 17.96 -12.11 -21.53
CA ASN A 349 19.35 -12.57 -21.62
C ASN A 349 20.16 -12.25 -20.34
N GLY A 350 19.83 -11.15 -19.64
CA GLY A 350 20.46 -10.76 -18.38
C GLY A 350 20.00 -11.58 -17.16
N VAL A 351 18.78 -12.11 -17.19
CA VAL A 351 18.20 -12.89 -16.08
C VAL A 351 18.73 -14.33 -16.12
N ARG A 352 19.74 -14.61 -15.29
CA ARG A 352 20.42 -15.93 -15.23
C ARG A 352 19.81 -16.93 -14.24
N LYS A 353 18.82 -16.51 -13.44
CA LYS A 353 18.17 -17.33 -12.42
C LYS A 353 16.66 -17.18 -12.51
N SER A 354 15.93 -18.28 -12.34
CA SER A 354 14.47 -18.23 -12.25
C SER A 354 14.01 -17.33 -11.11
N ASN A 355 13.01 -16.49 -11.39
CA ASN A 355 12.40 -15.57 -10.44
C ASN A 355 13.42 -14.64 -9.75
N LEU A 356 14.46 -14.23 -10.48
CA LEU A 356 15.51 -13.31 -10.02
C LEU A 356 14.87 -11.99 -9.54
N LYS A 357 15.27 -11.52 -8.37
CA LYS A 357 14.94 -10.17 -7.91
C LYS A 357 15.91 -9.19 -8.58
N LEU A 358 15.38 -8.21 -9.31
CA LEU A 358 16.20 -7.11 -9.81
C LEU A 358 16.49 -6.10 -8.69
N ALA A 359 17.63 -5.41 -8.80
CA ALA A 359 17.89 -4.24 -7.98
C ALA A 359 16.85 -3.15 -8.33
N PRO A 360 16.17 -2.54 -7.34
CA PRO A 360 15.23 -1.44 -7.58
C PRO A 360 15.78 -0.35 -8.51
N ILE A 361 17.07 -0.01 -8.42
CA ILE A 361 17.69 0.98 -9.33
C ILE A 361 17.69 0.53 -10.80
N VAL A 362 17.95 -0.76 -11.06
CA VAL A 362 17.94 -1.33 -12.41
C VAL A 362 16.51 -1.46 -12.92
N SER A 363 15.59 -1.89 -12.06
CA SER A 363 14.15 -1.93 -12.36
C SER A 363 13.61 -0.55 -12.74
N LEU A 364 13.95 0.49 -11.97
CA LEU A 364 13.56 1.87 -12.26
C LEU A 364 14.19 2.40 -13.56
N PHE A 365 15.44 2.02 -13.84
CA PHE A 365 16.09 2.34 -15.10
C PHE A 365 15.28 1.81 -16.29
N LEU A 366 14.88 0.54 -16.25
CA LEU A 366 14.06 -0.07 -17.29
C LEU A 366 12.69 0.63 -17.43
N SER A 367 12.03 0.97 -16.32
CA SER A 367 10.79 1.75 -16.33
C SER A 367 10.97 3.12 -16.99
N LYS A 368 12.07 3.82 -16.69
CA LYS A 368 12.40 5.11 -17.31
C LYS A 368 12.73 4.98 -18.80
N LEU A 369 13.31 3.86 -19.25
CA LEU A 369 13.54 3.61 -20.67
C LEU A 369 12.24 3.53 -21.45
N VAL A 370 11.23 2.85 -20.91
CA VAL A 370 9.89 2.77 -21.53
C VAL A 370 9.29 4.17 -21.71
N ASP A 371 9.33 5.00 -20.67
CA ASP A 371 8.87 6.39 -20.72
C ASP A 371 9.65 7.25 -21.75
N LEU A 372 10.94 6.95 -21.97
CA LEU A 372 11.75 7.59 -23.01
C LEU A 372 11.40 7.10 -24.41
N PHE A 373 11.09 5.82 -24.60
CA PHE A 373 10.72 5.28 -25.91
C PHE A 373 9.42 5.88 -26.44
N THR A 374 8.50 6.27 -25.56
CA THR A 374 7.28 7.00 -25.93
C THR A 374 7.53 8.47 -26.32
N LYS A 375 8.77 8.97 -26.17
CA LYS A 375 9.15 10.39 -26.38
C LYS A 375 10.32 10.51 -27.36
N PRO A 376 10.10 10.27 -28.67
CA PRO A 376 11.18 10.24 -29.65
C PRO A 376 11.87 11.58 -29.90
N GLU A 377 11.19 12.69 -29.60
CA GLU A 377 11.76 14.03 -29.69
C GLU A 377 12.85 14.28 -28.64
N SER A 378 12.93 13.43 -27.61
CA SER A 378 13.99 13.52 -26.62
C SER A 378 15.34 13.19 -27.25
N LYS A 379 16.31 14.09 -27.09
CA LYS A 379 17.68 13.85 -27.56
C LYS A 379 18.37 12.68 -26.83
N PHE A 380 17.89 12.30 -25.64
CA PHE A 380 18.28 11.07 -24.96
C PHE A 380 17.92 9.81 -25.73
N TYR A 381 16.81 9.83 -26.49
CA TYR A 381 16.30 8.66 -27.21
C TYR A 381 17.39 8.02 -28.08
N ARG A 382 18.14 8.84 -28.83
CA ARG A 382 19.21 8.36 -29.71
C ARG A 382 20.37 7.75 -28.94
N ARG A 383 20.72 8.32 -27.78
CA ARG A 383 21.81 7.83 -26.93
C ARG A 383 21.44 6.51 -26.28
N ILE A 384 20.25 6.42 -25.70
CA ILE A 384 19.71 5.19 -25.10
C ILE A 384 19.55 4.08 -26.13
N SER A 385 19.01 4.38 -27.32
CA SER A 385 18.85 3.39 -28.38
C SER A 385 20.21 2.82 -28.82
N ARG A 386 21.23 3.68 -28.97
CA ARG A 386 22.61 3.24 -29.24
C ARG A 386 23.20 2.41 -28.12
N TYR A 387 22.90 2.72 -26.87
CA TYR A 387 23.34 1.90 -25.72
C TYR A 387 22.73 0.50 -25.81
N LEU A 388 21.41 0.37 -26.01
CA LEU A 388 20.74 -0.94 -26.07
C LEU A 388 21.26 -1.80 -27.22
N LEU A 389 21.47 -1.22 -28.40
CA LEU A 389 21.96 -1.94 -29.58
C LEU A 389 23.41 -2.44 -29.45
N LYS A 390 24.20 -1.89 -28.51
CA LYS A 390 25.58 -2.34 -28.25
C LYS A 390 25.66 -3.52 -27.28
N GLN A 391 24.57 -3.83 -26.57
CA GLN A 391 24.55 -4.84 -25.52
C GLN A 391 23.99 -6.16 -26.05
N SER A 392 24.49 -7.28 -25.55
CA SER A 392 23.88 -8.61 -25.74
C SER A 392 22.94 -9.01 -24.60
N TYR A 393 23.03 -8.32 -23.46
CA TYR A 393 22.17 -8.46 -22.29
C TYR A 393 22.16 -7.16 -21.46
N ILE A 394 21.14 -6.94 -20.64
CA ILE A 394 21.15 -5.82 -19.68
C ILE A 394 22.09 -6.16 -18.51
N ASP A 395 23.04 -5.29 -18.21
CA ASP A 395 23.88 -5.41 -17.02
C ASP A 395 23.05 -5.19 -15.74
N LEU A 396 22.99 -6.22 -14.90
CA LEU A 396 22.27 -6.22 -13.62
C LEU A 396 23.21 -6.06 -12.41
N VAL A 397 24.52 -5.92 -12.64
CA VAL A 397 25.57 -5.92 -11.61
C VAL A 397 26.10 -4.51 -11.30
N HIS A 398 25.97 -3.58 -12.26
CA HIS A 398 26.35 -2.18 -12.13
C HIS A 398 25.15 -1.24 -12.32
N VAL A 399 25.31 0.02 -11.95
CA VAL A 399 24.33 1.06 -12.22
C VAL A 399 24.38 1.41 -13.72
N PRO A 400 23.32 1.14 -14.50
CA PRO A 400 23.35 1.34 -15.95
C PRO A 400 23.64 2.80 -16.31
N LEU A 401 24.55 3.01 -17.25
CA LEU A 401 24.91 4.32 -17.83
C LEU A 401 25.44 5.38 -16.85
N PHE A 402 25.78 5.04 -15.60
CA PHE A 402 26.17 6.04 -14.60
C PHE A 402 27.34 6.91 -15.04
N ALA A 403 28.49 6.29 -15.34
CA ALA A 403 29.70 7.02 -15.72
C ALA A 403 29.50 7.83 -17.02
N GLU A 404 28.81 7.25 -18.00
CA GLU A 404 28.57 7.88 -19.30
C GLU A 404 27.70 9.15 -19.20
N LEU A 405 26.64 9.12 -18.38
CA LEU A 405 25.71 10.24 -18.26
C LEU A 405 26.20 11.28 -17.26
N PHE A 406 26.81 10.86 -16.15
CA PHE A 406 27.26 11.78 -15.10
C PHE A 406 28.44 12.65 -15.57
N HIS A 407 29.40 12.06 -16.29
CA HIS A 407 30.57 12.73 -16.86
C HIS A 407 30.39 13.12 -18.33
N SER A 408 29.14 13.31 -18.76
CA SER A 408 28.87 13.66 -20.14
C SER A 408 29.51 14.98 -20.55
N LEU A 409 30.05 15.02 -21.78
CA LEU A 409 30.68 16.19 -22.40
C LEU A 409 29.78 16.84 -23.45
N THR A 410 28.52 16.42 -23.54
CA THR A 410 27.57 16.97 -24.51
C THR A 410 27.07 18.35 -24.07
N MET A 411 26.45 19.10 -25.00
CA MET A 411 25.74 20.34 -24.66
C MET A 411 24.58 20.11 -23.67
N GLU A 412 24.14 18.86 -23.51
CA GLU A 412 23.05 18.43 -22.63
C GLU A 412 23.52 17.80 -21.32
N HIS A 413 24.82 17.88 -21.00
CA HIS A 413 25.39 17.25 -19.81
C HIS A 413 24.63 17.55 -18.52
N LYS A 414 24.03 18.73 -18.36
CA LYS A 414 23.20 19.07 -17.18
C LYS A 414 21.93 18.22 -17.09
N GLN A 415 21.23 18.04 -18.21
CA GLN A 415 20.03 17.21 -18.27
C GLN A 415 20.39 15.74 -18.08
N GLU A 416 21.50 15.28 -18.69
CA GLU A 416 22.02 13.92 -18.55
C GLU A 416 22.43 13.60 -17.11
N ARG A 417 23.07 14.55 -16.44
CA ARG A 417 23.42 14.44 -15.03
C ARG A 417 22.19 14.44 -14.13
N SER A 418 21.24 15.36 -14.32
CA SER A 418 20.00 15.36 -13.52
C SER A 418 19.18 14.08 -13.76
N TRP A 419 19.17 13.54 -14.98
CA TRP A 419 18.48 12.27 -15.27
C TRP A 419 19.07 11.10 -14.47
N ILE A 420 20.39 10.95 -14.43
CA ILE A 420 21.04 9.86 -13.68
C ILE A 420 20.98 10.09 -12.16
N LEU A 421 21.05 11.34 -11.69
CA LEU A 421 20.85 11.68 -10.28
C LEU A 421 19.41 11.39 -9.84
N ASN A 422 18.42 11.69 -10.67
CA ASN A 422 17.03 11.33 -10.43
C ASN A 422 16.82 9.81 -10.39
N LEU A 423 17.50 9.05 -11.26
CA LEU A 423 17.50 7.59 -11.19
C LEU A 423 18.04 7.10 -9.83
N LEU A 424 19.15 7.66 -9.36
CA LEU A 424 19.73 7.31 -8.06
C LEU A 424 18.81 7.67 -6.89
N LYS A 425 18.25 8.89 -6.90
CA LYS A 425 17.37 9.41 -5.83
C LYS A 425 16.20 8.47 -5.56
N TYR A 426 15.50 8.07 -6.62
CA TYR A 426 14.32 7.20 -6.50
C TYR A 426 14.65 5.71 -6.56
N GLY A 427 15.81 5.34 -7.10
CA GLY A 427 16.19 3.96 -7.36
C GLY A 427 16.84 3.25 -6.17
N ILE A 428 17.53 3.96 -5.27
CA ILE A 428 18.13 3.35 -4.07
C ILE A 428 17.02 3.08 -3.04
N LYS A 429 16.63 1.81 -2.89
CA LYS A 429 15.54 1.38 -1.98
C LYS A 429 15.89 0.15 -1.15
N ASP A 430 16.92 -0.60 -1.55
CA ASP A 430 17.28 -1.90 -0.99
C ASP A 430 18.80 -2.02 -0.81
N PRO A 431 19.31 -2.83 0.14
CA PRO A 431 20.75 -3.02 0.30
C PRO A 431 21.48 -3.51 -0.97
N ILE A 432 20.78 -4.21 -1.88
CA ILE A 432 21.34 -4.57 -3.19
C ILE A 432 21.71 -3.31 -4.00
N ASP A 433 20.91 -2.25 -3.95
CA ASP A 433 21.18 -1.01 -4.69
C ASP A 433 22.47 -0.35 -4.19
N TYR A 434 22.69 -0.32 -2.87
CA TYR A 434 23.92 0.19 -2.28
C TYR A 434 25.15 -0.56 -2.84
N ARG A 435 25.10 -1.89 -2.90
CA ARG A 435 26.20 -2.72 -3.44
C ARG A 435 26.48 -2.41 -4.91
N LEU A 436 25.45 -2.17 -5.72
CA LEU A 436 25.59 -1.76 -7.13
C LEU A 436 26.23 -0.37 -7.24
N CYS A 437 25.78 0.57 -6.41
CA CYS A 437 26.32 1.93 -6.33
C CYS A 437 27.81 1.93 -5.93
N THR A 438 28.19 1.11 -4.96
CA THR A 438 29.59 0.94 -4.52
C THR A 438 30.45 0.38 -5.65
N LYS A 439 30.02 -0.70 -6.32
CA LYS A 439 30.73 -1.26 -7.49
C LYS A 439 30.90 -0.28 -8.64
N SER A 440 29.93 0.62 -8.80
CA SER A 440 29.93 1.65 -9.85
C SER A 440 30.56 2.97 -9.40
N TYR A 441 31.22 2.99 -8.23
CA TYR A 441 31.87 4.15 -7.61
C TYR A 441 30.97 5.38 -7.40
N VAL A 442 29.65 5.19 -7.31
CA VAL A 442 28.66 6.28 -7.26
C VAL A 442 28.94 7.22 -6.09
N PHE A 443 28.99 6.71 -4.86
CA PHE A 443 29.09 7.57 -3.67
C PHE A 443 30.39 8.38 -3.65
N LYS A 444 31.52 7.78 -4.02
CA LYS A 444 32.81 8.48 -4.14
C LYS A 444 32.75 9.61 -5.16
N THR A 445 32.18 9.33 -6.33
CA THR A 445 32.00 10.31 -7.40
C THR A 445 31.10 11.46 -6.95
N LEU A 446 29.96 11.17 -6.30
CA LEU A 446 29.04 12.20 -5.83
C LEU A 446 29.63 13.09 -4.73
N MET A 447 30.28 12.51 -3.71
CA MET A 447 30.94 13.29 -2.65
C MET A 447 32.03 14.20 -3.20
N THR A 448 32.83 13.69 -4.14
CA THR A 448 33.89 14.48 -4.79
C THR A 448 33.30 15.59 -5.63
N PHE A 449 32.26 15.29 -6.41
CA PHE A 449 31.62 16.27 -7.28
C PHE A 449 30.89 17.37 -6.48
N TYR A 450 30.28 17.04 -5.34
CA TYR A 450 29.63 18.03 -4.47
C TYR A 450 30.57 19.18 -4.07
N ASN A 451 31.83 18.85 -3.77
CA ASN A 451 32.87 19.82 -3.40
C ASN A 451 33.52 20.51 -4.62
N CYS A 452 33.19 20.10 -5.84
CA CYS A 452 33.72 20.69 -7.05
C CYS A 452 33.08 22.06 -7.32
N SER A 453 33.86 23.01 -7.82
CA SER A 453 33.37 24.34 -8.25
C SER A 453 32.35 24.27 -9.39
N LEU A 454 32.31 23.16 -10.13
CA LEU A 454 31.36 22.92 -11.22
C LEU A 454 29.98 22.42 -10.73
N SER A 455 29.82 22.13 -9.44
CA SER A 455 28.55 21.68 -8.87
C SER A 455 27.66 22.86 -8.50
N ASP A 456 26.59 23.05 -9.25
CA ASP A 456 25.56 24.04 -8.93
C ASP A 456 24.68 23.60 -7.74
N ASN A 457 23.95 24.55 -7.16
CA ASN A 457 23.11 24.30 -5.98
C ASN A 457 22.01 23.26 -6.24
N ALA A 458 21.50 23.17 -7.48
CA ALA A 458 20.52 22.16 -7.86
C ALA A 458 21.13 20.75 -7.82
N THR A 459 22.31 20.56 -8.42
CA THR A 459 23.03 19.28 -8.37
C THR A 459 23.43 18.91 -6.94
N LYS A 460 23.88 19.89 -6.13
CA LYS A 460 24.19 19.67 -4.71
C LYS A 460 22.98 19.14 -3.94
N LEU A 461 21.79 19.71 -4.17
CA LEU A 461 20.56 19.26 -3.55
C LEU A 461 20.18 17.84 -3.98
N GLU A 462 20.24 17.53 -5.28
CA GLU A 462 19.99 16.16 -5.78
C GLU A 462 20.95 15.14 -5.14
N ILE A 463 22.24 15.50 -4.98
CA ILE A 463 23.23 14.65 -4.32
C ILE A 463 22.85 14.38 -2.86
N ILE A 464 22.48 15.40 -2.09
CA ILE A 464 22.08 15.24 -0.68
C ILE A 464 20.81 14.39 -0.56
N GLU A 465 19.84 14.56 -1.45
CA GLU A 465 18.64 13.73 -1.48
C GLU A 465 18.94 12.25 -1.76
N ILE A 466 19.97 11.93 -2.57
CA ILE A 466 20.44 10.56 -2.80
C ILE A 466 21.04 9.97 -1.52
N PHE A 467 21.84 10.73 -0.79
CA PHE A 467 22.39 10.25 0.48
C PHE A 467 21.30 10.09 1.54
N HIS A 468 20.30 10.96 1.56
CA HIS A 468 19.14 10.83 2.44
C HIS A 468 18.27 9.61 2.09
N SER A 469 18.03 9.33 0.80
CA SER A 469 17.31 8.09 0.44
C SER A 469 18.11 6.84 0.82
N THR A 470 19.44 6.91 0.75
CA THR A 470 20.33 5.83 1.18
C THR A 470 20.36 5.68 2.71
N SER A 471 20.27 6.78 3.49
CA SER A 471 20.29 6.75 4.96
C SER A 471 19.09 6.04 5.57
N LYS A 472 17.95 6.03 4.87
CA LYS A 472 16.75 5.26 5.23
C LYS A 472 16.99 3.74 5.28
N ILE A 473 18.08 3.23 4.69
CA ILE A 473 18.46 1.82 4.72
C ILE A 473 19.57 1.60 5.74
N SER A 474 19.23 1.01 6.90
CA SER A 474 20.16 0.85 8.04
C SER A 474 21.51 0.20 7.67
N GLU A 475 21.53 -0.92 6.93
CA GLU A 475 22.79 -1.58 6.48
C GLU A 475 23.65 -0.66 5.60
N SER A 476 23.03 0.06 4.67
CA SER A 476 23.70 0.98 3.75
C SER A 476 24.22 2.22 4.49
N LEU A 477 23.47 2.74 5.46
CA LEU A 477 23.87 3.88 6.28
C LEU A 477 25.13 3.56 7.08
N MET A 478 25.17 2.40 7.74
CA MET A 478 26.37 1.96 8.47
C MET A 478 27.58 1.84 7.54
N SER A 479 27.39 1.25 6.36
CA SER A 479 28.47 1.11 5.37
C SER A 479 28.93 2.50 4.86
N LEU A 480 28.02 3.45 4.62
CA LEU A 480 28.38 4.83 4.27
C LEU A 480 29.19 5.54 5.36
N MET A 481 28.86 5.31 6.63
CA MET A 481 29.56 5.92 7.75
C MET A 481 30.99 5.42 7.88
N TYR A 482 31.21 4.11 7.77
CA TYR A 482 32.54 3.51 7.93
C TYR A 482 33.39 3.61 6.66
N ASP A 483 32.83 3.29 5.49
CA ASP A 483 33.62 3.17 4.25
C ASP A 483 33.87 4.53 3.57
N TYR A 484 32.96 5.49 3.76
CA TYR A 484 32.97 6.78 3.06
C TYR A 484 33.10 8.00 3.99
N GLY A 485 33.14 7.81 5.30
CA GLY A 485 33.28 8.92 6.25
C GLY A 485 32.11 9.91 6.21
N LEU A 486 30.88 9.40 6.03
CA LEU A 486 29.67 10.21 5.83
C LEU A 486 29.51 11.33 6.89
N LEU A 487 29.75 11.03 8.16
CA LEU A 487 29.63 12.00 9.26
C LEU A 487 30.56 13.21 9.09
N LEU A 488 31.83 12.98 8.73
CA LEU A 488 32.79 14.06 8.52
C LEU A 488 32.36 14.91 7.33
N TRP A 489 31.90 14.26 6.26
CA TRP A 489 31.43 14.97 5.08
C TRP A 489 30.20 15.84 5.38
N LEU A 490 29.20 15.33 6.11
CA LEU A 490 28.03 16.13 6.54
C LEU A 490 28.43 17.32 7.43
N GLN A 491 29.45 17.17 8.26
CA GLN A 491 29.99 18.27 9.07
C GLN A 491 30.59 19.38 8.19
N THR A 492 31.29 19.02 7.10
CA THR A 492 31.82 20.03 6.16
C THR A 492 30.69 20.80 5.47
N ILE A 493 29.60 20.12 5.15
CA ILE A 493 28.42 20.72 4.55
C ILE A 493 27.83 21.74 5.53
N ILE A 494 27.54 21.36 6.78
CA ILE A 494 26.92 22.30 7.74
C ILE A 494 27.73 23.58 7.97
N LYS A 495 29.07 23.50 7.87
CA LYS A 495 29.94 24.66 8.03
C LYS A 495 29.85 25.65 6.86
N ASP A 496 29.39 25.22 5.69
CA ASP A 496 29.17 26.12 4.55
C ASP A 496 27.96 27.03 4.80
N CYS A 497 28.22 28.31 5.07
CA CYS A 497 27.19 29.34 5.32
C CYS A 497 26.32 29.67 4.08
N THR A 498 26.57 29.05 2.93
CA THR A 498 25.88 29.30 1.65
C THR A 498 24.72 28.35 1.38
N ILE A 499 24.36 27.51 2.35
CA ILE A 499 23.38 26.44 2.20
C ILE A 499 21.94 26.96 2.30
N SER A 500 21.07 26.44 1.42
CA SER A 500 19.63 26.71 1.50
C SER A 500 19.01 26.04 2.73
N LYS A 501 17.98 26.67 3.31
CA LYS A 501 17.25 26.12 4.49
C LYS A 501 16.82 24.66 4.29
N HIS A 502 16.38 24.32 3.07
CA HIS A 502 15.93 22.97 2.75
C HIS A 502 17.08 21.95 2.79
N LEU A 503 18.24 22.28 2.22
CA LEU A 503 19.41 21.40 2.24
C LEU A 503 19.95 21.24 3.67
N ALA A 504 19.95 22.31 4.47
CA ALA A 504 20.29 22.23 5.89
C ALA A 504 19.36 21.25 6.65
N GLN A 505 18.05 21.31 6.39
CA GLN A 505 17.09 20.40 7.03
C GLN A 505 17.37 18.93 6.69
N ILE A 506 17.58 18.60 5.41
CA ILE A 506 17.88 17.20 5.00
C ILE A 506 19.21 16.74 5.60
N THR A 507 20.21 17.62 5.65
CA THR A 507 21.52 17.29 6.24
C THR A 507 21.40 16.99 7.74
N LEU A 508 20.58 17.77 8.47
CA LEU A 508 20.30 17.54 9.89
C LEU A 508 19.51 16.26 10.14
N THR A 509 18.52 15.93 9.30
CA THR A 509 17.79 14.66 9.43
C THR A 509 18.72 13.47 9.22
N MET A 510 19.59 13.52 8.21
CA MET A 510 20.59 12.47 7.99
C MET A 510 21.57 12.32 9.16
N LEU A 511 22.00 13.43 9.79
CA LEU A 511 22.85 13.35 10.97
C LEU A 511 22.11 12.71 12.15
N ALA A 512 20.85 13.04 12.35
CA ALA A 512 20.02 12.38 13.35
C ALA A 512 19.90 10.87 13.08
N ASP A 513 19.69 10.47 11.82
CA ASP A 513 19.66 9.06 11.42
C ASP A 513 20.99 8.35 11.75
N CYS A 514 22.13 8.99 11.44
CA CYS A 514 23.47 8.45 11.74
C CYS A 514 23.66 8.24 13.25
N LEU A 515 23.31 9.25 14.06
CA LEU A 515 23.44 9.18 15.52
C LEU A 515 22.52 8.11 16.12
N HIS A 516 21.29 8.02 15.62
CA HIS A 516 20.34 6.99 16.05
C HIS A 516 20.85 5.57 15.73
N GLN A 517 21.42 5.35 14.54
CA GLN A 517 22.02 4.05 14.20
C GLN A 517 23.23 3.71 15.07
N LEU A 518 24.09 4.68 15.39
CA LEU A 518 25.20 4.47 16.33
C LEU A 518 24.70 4.11 17.74
N HIS A 519 23.60 4.71 18.17
CA HIS A 519 23.00 4.37 19.46
C HIS A 519 22.40 2.94 19.46
N ILE A 520 21.76 2.53 18.37
CA ILE A 520 21.28 1.14 18.21
C ILE A 520 22.45 0.15 18.19
N SER A 521 23.56 0.46 17.51
CA SER A 521 24.70 -0.46 17.43
C SER A 521 25.39 -0.63 18.79
N SER A 522 25.59 0.47 19.53
CA SER A 522 26.16 0.46 20.89
C SER A 522 25.29 -0.29 21.90
N SER A 523 23.97 -0.12 21.86
CA SER A 523 23.04 -0.84 22.76
C SER A 523 22.95 -2.35 22.48
N LYS A 524 23.18 -2.78 21.24
CA LYS A 524 23.26 -4.21 20.91
C LYS A 524 24.52 -4.88 21.47
N VAL A 525 25.64 -4.15 21.56
CA VAL A 525 26.88 -4.66 22.14
C VAL A 525 26.75 -4.85 23.65
N SER A 526 26.02 -3.97 24.35
CA SER A 526 25.77 -4.09 25.80
C SER A 526 24.76 -5.18 26.22
N LEU A 527 24.05 -5.81 25.28
CA LEU A 527 23.13 -6.91 25.55
C LEU A 527 23.76 -8.29 25.27
N THR A 528 25.00 -8.30 24.76
CA THR A 528 25.77 -9.51 24.45
C THR A 528 26.95 -9.75 25.39
N ASP A 529 27.17 -8.84 26.34
CA ASP A 529 28.06 -8.96 27.50
C ASP A 529 27.21 -9.16 28.77
#